data_AF-A0A6A5RG38-F1
#
_entry.id   AF-A0A6A5RG38-F1
#
_cell.length_a   1.000
_cell.length_b   1.000
_cell.length_c   1.000
_cell.angle_alpha   90.00
_cell.angle_beta   90.00
_cell.angle_gamma   90.00
#
_symmetry.space_group_name_H-M   'P 1'
#
loop_
_entity.id
_entity.type
_entity.pdbx_description
1 polymer ?
#
loop_
_entity_poly.entity_id
_entity_poly.type
_entity_poly.pdbx_seq_one_letter_code
_entity_poly.pdbx_strand_id
1 'polypeptide(L)' 'MALSANKQRMARGELYTAFTPELIAERARCKNACARYTNAGEVPRRKLTELFRE' A
#
# COMPACT_ATOMS: atom_id res chain seq x y z
N MET A 1 14.40 1.91 -3.91
CA MET A 1 14.89 0.76 -3.11
C MET A 1 14.67 -0.50 -3.92
N ALA A 2 15.67 -1.39 -3.99
CA ALA A 2 15.48 -2.69 -4.60
C ALA A 2 14.47 -3.50 -3.78
N LEU A 3 13.53 -4.18 -4.46
CA LEU A 3 12.56 -5.07 -3.81
C LEU A 3 13.29 -6.28 -3.21
N SER A 4 12.91 -6.72 -2.01
CA SER A 4 13.48 -7.96 -1.46
C SER A 4 13.19 -9.15 -2.38
N ALA A 5 14.02 -10.20 -2.33
CA ALA A 5 13.78 -11.43 -3.08
C ALA A 5 12.38 -12.03 -2.78
N ASN A 6 11.92 -11.96 -1.53
CA ASN A 6 10.58 -12.41 -1.14
C ASN A 6 9.47 -11.60 -1.83
N LYS A 7 9.63 -10.27 -1.91
CA LYS A 7 8.69 -9.39 -2.58
C LYS A 7 8.70 -9.56 -4.11
N GLN A 8 9.86 -9.87 -4.68
CA GLN A 8 9.95 -10.22 -6.11
C GLN A 8 9.24 -11.55 -6.41
N ARG A 9 9.38 -12.57 -5.55
CA ARG A 9 8.63 -13.83 -5.65
C ARG A 9 7.11 -13.59 -5.61
N MET A 10 6.66 -12.78 -4.65
CA MET A 10 5.26 -12.34 -4.56
C MET A 10 4.78 -11.68 -5.85
N ALA A 11 5.56 -10.74 -6.41
CA ALA A 11 5.22 -10.02 -7.64
C ALA A 11 5.13 -10.93 -8.88
N ARG A 12 5.85 -12.06 -8.89
CA ARG A 12 5.79 -13.08 -9.95
C ARG A 12 4.73 -14.16 -9.72
N GLY A 13 4.00 -14.12 -8.60
CA GLY A 13 3.03 -15.15 -8.24
C GLY A 13 3.64 -16.45 -7.71
N GLU A 14 4.91 -16.42 -7.30
CA GLU A 14 5.59 -17.57 -6.69
C GLU A 14 5.27 -17.67 -5.20
N LEU A 15 5.49 -18.85 -4.60
CA LEU A 15 5.38 -19.02 -3.15
C LEU A 15 6.30 -18.04 -2.43
N TYR A 16 5.76 -17.31 -1.46
CA TYR A 16 6.47 -16.28 -0.69
C TYR A 16 6.00 -16.27 0.77
N THR A 17 6.80 -15.68 1.66
CA THR A 17 6.45 -15.48 3.07
C THR A 17 5.60 -14.24 3.22
N ALA A 18 4.33 -14.39 3.63
CA ALA A 18 3.38 -13.28 3.68
C ALA A 18 3.62 -12.27 4.83
N PHE A 19 4.25 -12.70 5.92
CA PHE A 19 4.41 -11.93 7.16
C PHE A 19 5.85 -11.46 7.39
N THR A 20 6.51 -10.94 6.36
CA THR A 20 7.81 -10.27 6.53
C THR A 20 7.63 -8.83 7.01
N PRO A 21 8.62 -8.24 7.73
CA PRO A 21 8.54 -6.84 8.16
C PRO A 21 8.27 -5.86 7.00
N GLU A 22 8.89 -6.09 5.84
CA GLU A 22 8.64 -5.31 4.62
C GLU A 22 7.17 -5.36 4.23
N LEU A 23 6.60 -6.54 3.98
CA LEU A 23 5.22 -6.66 3.50
C LEU A 23 4.18 -6.22 4.54
N ILE A 24 4.47 -6.38 5.84
CA ILE A 24 3.63 -5.85 6.91
C ILE A 24 3.61 -4.31 6.86
N ALA A 25 4.78 -3.67 6.76
CA ALA A 25 4.87 -2.22 6.68
C ALA A 25 4.16 -1.67 5.43
N GLU A 26 4.26 -2.37 4.30
CA GLU A 26 3.55 -1.99 3.08
C GLU A 26 2.04 -2.08 3.22
N ARG A 27 1.53 -3.18 3.78
CA ARG A 27 0.09 -3.33 4.03
C ARG A 27 -0.42 -2.29 5.03
N ALA A 28 0.34 -1.98 6.07
CA ALA A 28 -0.02 -0.94 7.02
C ALA A 28 -0.12 0.44 6.36
N ARG A 29 0.85 0.80 5.50
CA ARG A 29 0.82 2.02 4.70
C ARG A 29 -0.43 2.07 3.81
N CYS A 30 -0.69 1.03 3.04
CA CYS A 30 -1.87 0.98 2.15
C CYS A 30 -3.18 1.07 2.95
N LYS A 31 -3.28 0.37 4.09
CA LYS A 31 -4.45 0.47 4.98
C LYS A 31 -4.68 1.90 5.44
N ASN A 32 -3.63 2.61 5.84
CA ASN A 32 -3.73 4.00 6.30
C ASN A 32 -4.07 4.97 5.16
N ALA A 33 -3.58 4.74 3.94
CA ALA A 33 -3.94 5.52 2.76
C ALA A 33 -5.43 5.34 2.42
N CYS A 34 -5.89 4.08 2.33
CA CYS A 34 -7.30 3.77 2.10
C CYS A 34 -8.20 4.38 3.19
N ALA A 35 -7.81 4.29 4.47
CA ALA A 35 -8.57 4.89 5.56
C ALA A 35 -8.68 6.42 5.43
N ARG A 36 -7.59 7.12 5.05
CA ARG A 36 -7.61 8.57 4.81
C ARG A 36 -8.50 8.93 3.62
N TYR A 37 -8.37 8.20 2.52
CA TYR A 37 -9.18 8.44 1.32
C TYR A 37 -10.67 8.22 1.58
N THR A 38 -11.04 7.08 2.18
CA THR A 38 -12.44 6.73 2.46
C THR A 38 -13.08 7.67 3.47
N ASN A 39 -12.32 8.13 4.49
CA ASN A 39 -12.85 9.02 5.53
C ASN A 39 -12.68 10.52 5.21
N ALA A 40 -12.31 10.89 3.98
CA ALA A 40 -12.05 12.29 3.63
C ALA A 40 -13.30 13.19 3.70
N GLY A 41 -14.51 12.62 3.60
CA GLY A 41 -15.76 13.39 3.55
C GLY A 41 -15.90 14.18 2.25
N GLU A 42 -16.64 15.29 2.28
CA GLU A 42 -16.78 16.20 1.13
C GLU A 42 -15.55 17.10 1.00
N VAL A 43 -14.56 16.63 0.23
CA VAL A 43 -13.40 17.42 -0.16
C VAL A 43 -13.37 17.64 -1.67
N PRO A 44 -12.75 18.72 -2.16
CA PRO A 44 -12.60 18.95 -3.59
C PRO A 44 -11.94 17.75 -4.29
N ARG A 45 -12.33 17.49 -5.54
CA ARG A 45 -11.80 16.36 -6.35
C ARG A 45 -10.27 16.32 -6.42
N ARG A 46 -9.62 17.50 -6.41
CA ARG A 46 -8.15 17.61 -6.35
C ARG A 46 -7.59 16.96 -5.10
N LYS A 47 -8.21 17.18 -3.94
CA LYS A 47 -7.79 16.60 -2.67
C LYS A 47 -7.96 15.08 -2.63
N LEU A 48 -9.05 14.56 -3.21
CA LEU A 48 -9.22 13.11 -3.37
C LEU A 48 -8.10 12.50 -4.24
N THR A 49 -7.71 13.18 -5.32
CA THR A 49 -6.61 12.72 -6.20
C THR A 49 -5.27 12.69 -5.46
N GLU A 50 -5.01 13.67 -4.59
CA GLU A 50 -3.82 13.69 -3.75
C GLU A 50 -3.83 12.52 -2.76
N LEU A 51 -4.93 12.30 -2.04
CA LEU A 51 -5.08 11.21 -1.08
C LEU A 51 -4.97 9.81 -1.73
N PHE A 52 -5.38 9.66 -2.99
CA PHE A 52 -5.25 8.40 -3.73
C PHE A 52 -3.81 8.09 -4.17
N ARG A 53 -2.95 9.11 -4.26
CA ARG A 53 -1.54 8.96 -4.68
C ARG A 53 -0.60 8.69 -3.50
N GLU A 54 -1.09 8.80 -2.27
CA GLU A 54 -0.37 8.49 -1.01
C GLU A 54 -0.35 6.98 -0.70
#